data_AF-A0A920UKL4-F1
#
_entry.id   AF-A0A920UKL4-F1
#
_cell.length_a   1.000
_cell.length_b   1.000
_cell.length_c   1.000
_cell.angle_alpha   90.00
_cell.angle_beta   90.00
_cell.angle_gamma   90.00
#
_symmetry.space_group_name_H-M   'P 1'
#
loop_
_entity.id
_entity.type
_entity.pdbx_description
1 polymer ?
#
loop_
_entity_poly.entity_id
_entity_poly.type
_entity_poly.pdbx_seq_one_letter_code
_entity_poly.pdbx_strand_id
1 'polypeptide(L)' 'MTNDFKSLFMLDPEVTYFNHGAYGGCPEDIFNSMIEWQKTLEKNPSKYMDELYDNLENSR' A
#
# COMPACT_ATOMS: atom_id res chain seq x y z
N MET A 1 22.27 13.31 11.37
CA MET A 1 22.01 11.87 11.16
C MET A 1 21.45 11.72 9.77
N THR A 2 22.08 10.90 8.93
CA THR A 2 21.55 10.55 7.61
C THR A 2 20.43 9.54 7.81
N ASN A 3 19.19 9.91 7.50
CA ASN A 3 18.09 8.96 7.49
C ASN A 3 18.29 7.99 6.33
N ASP A 4 18.48 6.70 6.63
CA ASP A 4 18.53 5.65 5.63
C ASP A 4 17.10 5.19 5.28
N PHE A 5 16.45 5.94 4.40
CA PHE A 5 15.13 5.59 3.89
C PHE A 5 15.18 4.46 2.85
N LYS A 6 16.35 4.14 2.29
CA LYS A 6 16.46 3.11 1.24
C LYS A 6 16.10 1.73 1.79
N SER A 7 16.50 1.45 3.03
CA SER A 7 16.19 0.19 3.74
C SER A 7 14.70 -0.06 3.98
N LEU A 8 13.85 0.97 3.89
CA LEU A 8 12.40 0.82 4.01
C LEU A 8 11.75 0.26 2.75
N PHE A 9 12.45 0.21 1.62
CA PHE A 9 11.90 -0.26 0.35
C PHE A 9 12.45 -1.64 -0.01
N MET A 10 11.62 -2.44 -0.68
CA MET A 10 11.99 -3.78 -1.15
C MET A 10 12.63 -3.75 -2.55
N LEU A 11 13.41 -2.72 -2.87
CA LEU A 11 14.08 -2.58 -4.16
C LEU A 11 15.33 -3.48 -4.22
N ASP A 12 15.66 -3.99 -5.41
CA ASP A 12 16.89 -4.74 -5.62
C ASP A 12 18.13 -3.87 -5.26
N PRO A 13 18.97 -4.30 -4.31
CA PRO A 13 20.12 -3.52 -3.87
C PRO A 13 21.19 -3.32 -4.95
N GLU A 14 21.25 -4.22 -5.96
CA GLU A 14 22.21 -4.16 -7.07
C GLU A 14 21.76 -3.18 -8.18
N VAL A 15 20.51 -2.71 -8.14
CA VAL A 15 19.94 -1.83 -9.16
C VAL A 15 19.81 -0.40 -8.63
N THR A 16 20.30 0.56 -9.40
CA THR A 16 20.07 1.98 -9.11
C THR A 16 18.84 2.49 -9.85
N TYR A 17 17.77 2.75 -9.11
CA TYR A 17 16.50 3.25 -9.66
C TYR A 17 16.51 4.77 -9.74
N PHE A 18 16.55 5.32 -10.96
CA PHE A 18 16.55 6.77 -11.21
C PHE A 18 15.18 7.36 -11.55
N ASN A 19 14.19 6.52 -11.86
CA ASN A 19 12.89 6.98 -12.34
C ASN A 19 11.74 6.63 -11.38
N HIS A 20 11.75 7.22 -10.19
CA HIS A 20 10.65 7.07 -9.23
C HIS A 20 9.32 7.61 -9.79
N GLY A 21 9.36 8.61 -10.68
CA GLY A 21 8.15 9.22 -11.25
C GLY A 21 7.34 8.34 -12.20
N ALA A 22 7.86 7.20 -12.66
CA ALA A 22 7.11 6.29 -13.52
C ALA A 22 6.09 5.44 -12.76
N TYR A 23 6.58 4.63 -11.81
CA TYR A 23 5.75 3.67 -11.06
C TYR A 23 5.83 3.86 -9.54
N GLY A 24 6.69 4.75 -9.06
CA GLY A 24 6.95 4.92 -7.64
C GLY A 24 7.76 3.79 -7.02
N GLY A 25 7.75 3.75 -5.70
CA GLY A 25 8.23 2.68 -4.85
C GLY A 25 7.38 2.67 -3.59
N CYS A 26 7.02 1.49 -3.10
CA CYS A 26 6.21 1.35 -1.89
C CYS A 26 7.11 0.91 -0.73
N PRO A 27 7.17 1.66 0.38
CA PRO A 27 7.82 1.18 1.60
C PRO A 27 7.17 -0.12 2.08
N GLU A 28 7.97 -1.00 2.68
CA GLU A 28 7.56 -2.33 3.14
C GLU A 28 6.39 -2.26 4.12
N ASP A 29 6.41 -1.34 5.10
CA ASP A 29 5.32 -1.21 6.07
C ASP A 29 3.97 -0.83 5.42
N ILE A 30 4.01 0.00 4.37
CA ILE A 30 2.82 0.40 3.62
C ILE A 30 2.32 -0.76 2.77
N PHE A 31 3.24 -1.48 2.12
CA PHE A 31 2.92 -2.68 1.35
C PHE A 31 2.30 -3.77 2.23
N ASN A 32 2.86 -4.03 3.40
CA ASN A 32 2.35 -4.99 4.36
C ASN A 32 0.93 -4.60 4.82
N SER A 33 0.71 -3.33 5.13
CA SER A 33 -0.63 -2.83 5.48
C SER A 33 -1.64 -3.07 4.35
N MET A 34 -1.25 -2.83 3.09
CA MET A 34 -2.08 -3.11 1.93
C MET A 34 -2.45 -4.59 1.83
N ILE A 35 -1.48 -5.49 1.99
CA ILE A 35 -1.70 -6.95 1.94
C ILE A 35 -2.61 -7.42 3.09
N GLU A 36 -2.45 -6.89 4.30
CA GLU A 36 -3.32 -7.22 5.43
C GLU A 36 -4.77 -6.77 5.20
N TRP A 37 -4.97 -5.59 4.62
CA TRP A 37 -6.29 -5.14 4.21
C TRP A 37 -6.87 -6.04 3.11
N GLN A 38 -6.07 -6.44 2.14
CA GLN A 38 -6.51 -7.35 1.09
C GLN A 38 -6.97 -8.69 1.67
N LYS A 39 -6.17 -9.33 2.53
CA LYS A 39 -6.57 -10.56 3.24
C LYS A 39 -7.85 -10.37 4.06
N THR A 40 -8.02 -9.20 4.66
CA THR A 40 -9.18 -8.87 5.48
C THR A 40 -10.44 -8.77 4.62
N LEU A 41 -10.36 -8.13 3.45
CA LEU A 41 -11.44 -8.07 2.47
C LEU A 41 -11.82 -9.47 1.97
N GLU A 42 -10.84 -10.31 1.62
CA GLU A 42 -11.07 -11.66 1.09
C GLU A 42 -11.78 -12.61 2.09
N LYS A 43 -11.70 -12.34 3.40
CA LYS A 43 -12.39 -13.17 4.42
C LYS A 43 -13.91 -13.05 4.33
N ASN A 44 -14.44 -11.89 3.95
CA ASN A 44 -15.87 -11.65 3.82
C ASN A 44 -16.14 -10.42 2.93
N PRO A 45 -16.03 -10.55 1.60
CA PRO A 45 -16.09 -9.41 0.70
C PRO A 45 -17.46 -8.72 0.68
N SER A 46 -18.57 -9.45 0.92
CA SER A 46 -19.90 -8.85 0.93
C SER A 46 -20.10 -7.87 2.10
N LYS A 47 -19.56 -8.19 3.29
CA LYS A 47 -19.64 -7.30 4.46
C LYS A 47 -19.06 -5.91 4.18
N TYR A 48 -17.91 -5.86 3.51
CA TYR A 48 -17.24 -4.59 3.23
C TYR A 48 -17.93 -3.77 2.14
N MET A 49 -18.64 -4.42 1.21
CA MET A 49 -19.46 -3.70 0.23
C MET A 49 -20.62 -2.96 0.90
N ASP A 50 -21.27 -3.59 1.88
CA ASP A 50 -22.37 -2.95 2.64
C ASP A 50 -21.86 -1.71 3.40
N GLU A 51 -20.72 -1.81 4.09
CA GLU A 51 -20.09 -0.67 4.79
C GLU A 51 -19.58 0.41 3.81
N LEU A 52 -19.16 0.04 2.60
CA LEU A 52 -18.66 0.99 1.60
C LEU A 52 -19.77 1.88 1.05
N TYR A 53 -20.99 1.37 0.85
CA TYR A 53 -22.10 2.16 0.31
C TYR A 53 -22.46 3.34 1.22
N ASP A 54 -22.52 3.10 2.53
CA ASP A 54 -22.79 4.15 3.53
C ASP A 54 -21.68 5.23 3.53
N ASN A 55 -20.42 4.82 3.40
CA ASN A 55 -19.29 5.75 3.36
C ASN A 55 -19.20 6.51 2.02
N LEU A 56 -19.57 5.89 0.90
CA LEU A 56 -19.59 6.51 -0.42
C LEU A 56 -20.64 7.62 -0.52
N GLU A 57 -21.80 7.44 0.10
CA GLU A 57 -22.83 8.48 0.17
C GLU A 57 -22.33 9.75 0.87
N ASN A 58 -21.50 9.57 1.91
CA ASN A 58 -20.92 10.67 2.71
C ASN A 58 -19.59 11.22 2.17
N SER A 59 -19.08 10.69 1.04
CA SER A 59 -17.80 11.08 0.43
C SER A 59 -17.93 12.20 -0.61
N ARG A 60 -19.14 12.75 -0.78
CA ARG A 60 -19.46 13.82 -1.74
C ARG A 60 -19.58 15.19 -1.09
#